data_AF-A0A960QKZ3-F1
#
_entry.id   AF-A0A960QKZ3-F1
#
_cell.length_a   1.000
_cell.length_b   1.000
_cell.length_c   1.000
_cell.angle_alpha   90.00
_cell.angle_beta   90.00
_cell.angle_gamma   90.00
#
_symmetry.space_group_name_H-M   'P 1'
#
loop_
_entity.id
_entity.type
_entity.pdbx_description
1 polymer ?
#
loop_
_entity_poly.entity_id
_entity_poly.type
_entity_poly.pdbx_seq_one_letter_code
_entity_poly.pdbx_strand_id
1 'polypeptide(L)'
;MEELVAANGGSSEFGWAIYEWPRVWFEFQHHAVWRDPDGKLRDQTPRADNESVALFLPADVPYSGDHIDTQWFPASDSTEILRITEIQKEINDLKAAYFNKVGFTSTMDDESAKPVIALEHEKAQILAMMNYMPSRNDLCPCMSRKKFKHCHGR
;
A
#
# COMPACT_ATOMS: atom_id res chain seq x y z
N MET A 1 -2.86 20.65 1.67
CA MET A 1 -3.47 20.79 0.33
C MET A 1 -4.28 22.08 0.23
N GLU A 2 -5.23 22.34 1.12
CA GLU A 2 -6.05 23.57 1.11
C GLU A 2 -5.20 24.85 1.13
N GLU A 3 -4.21 24.94 2.01
CA GLU A 3 -3.28 26.08 2.07
C GLU A 3 -2.49 26.29 0.77
N LEU A 4 -2.07 25.19 0.13
CA LEU A 4 -1.32 25.24 -1.13
C LEU A 4 -2.19 25.80 -2.27
N VAL A 5 -3.43 25.31 -2.38
CA VAL A 5 -4.41 25.79 -3.37
C VAL A 5 -4.78 27.25 -3.10
N ALA A 6 -4.97 27.63 -1.83
CA ALA A 6 -5.26 29.02 -1.45
C ALA A 6 -4.10 29.97 -1.82
N ALA A 7 -2.85 29.54 -1.65
CA ALA A 7 -1.68 30.36 -1.93
C ALA A 7 -1.29 30.42 -3.42
N ASN A 8 -1.49 29.35 -4.18
CA ASN A 8 -0.95 29.20 -5.55
C ASN A 8 -2.04 29.00 -6.63
N GLY A 9 -3.31 28.94 -6.25
CA GLY A 9 -4.41 28.59 -7.15
C GLY A 9 -4.46 27.10 -7.52
N GLY A 10 -5.21 26.77 -8.57
CA GLY A 10 -5.40 25.39 -9.02
C GLY A 10 -6.48 24.65 -8.23
N SER A 11 -6.35 23.33 -8.12
CA SER A 11 -7.31 22.48 -7.39
C SER A 11 -6.67 21.24 -6.78
N SER A 12 -7.35 20.64 -5.82
CA SER A 12 -7.03 19.30 -5.32
C SER A 12 -7.60 18.26 -6.28
N GLU A 13 -6.82 17.26 -6.64
CA GLU A 13 -7.26 16.07 -7.36
C GLU A 13 -7.08 14.85 -6.45
N PHE A 14 -8.14 14.08 -6.25
CA PHE A 14 -8.11 12.87 -5.42
C PHE A 14 -8.05 11.62 -6.29
N GLY A 15 -7.46 10.57 -5.73
CA GLY A 15 -7.29 9.30 -6.44
C GLY A 15 -6.42 8.34 -5.68
N TRP A 16 -5.73 7.49 -6.42
CA TRP A 16 -4.86 6.46 -5.88
C TRP A 16 -3.43 6.67 -6.37
N ALA A 17 -2.49 6.84 -5.44
CA ALA A 17 -1.08 6.60 -5.73
C ALA A 17 -0.85 5.08 -5.79
N ILE A 18 -0.26 4.61 -6.88
CA ILE A 18 -0.04 3.18 -7.11
C ILE A 18 1.44 2.87 -6.93
N TYR A 19 1.73 1.96 -6.01
CA TYR A 19 3.06 1.40 -5.79
C TYR A 19 3.09 -0.05 -6.25
N GLU A 20 4.12 -0.42 -6.99
CA GLU A 20 4.32 -1.81 -7.42
C GLU A 20 5.45 -2.44 -6.60
N TRP A 21 5.19 -3.63 -6.07
CA TRP A 21 6.26 -4.58 -5.78
C TRP A 21 6.32 -5.59 -6.93
N PRO A 22 7.36 -5.54 -7.80
CA PRO A 22 7.34 -6.25 -9.07
C PRO A 22 7.02 -7.74 -8.96
N ARG A 23 5.94 -8.15 -9.63
CA ARG A 23 5.40 -9.53 -9.65
C ARG A 23 4.90 -10.05 -8.29
N VAL A 24 4.69 -9.18 -7.31
CA VAL A 24 4.19 -9.53 -5.98
C VAL A 24 2.79 -8.96 -5.78
N TRP A 25 2.64 -7.66 -5.60
CA TRP A 25 1.34 -6.97 -5.51
C TRP A 25 1.46 -5.50 -5.89
N PHE A 26 0.31 -4.84 -6.00
CA PHE A 26 0.16 -3.40 -6.11
C PHE A 26 -0.51 -2.84 -4.85
N GLU A 27 -0.04 -1.69 -4.41
CA GLU A 27 -0.63 -0.93 -3.32
C GLU A 27 -1.30 0.32 -3.89
N PHE A 28 -2.59 0.48 -3.62
CA PHE A 28 -3.39 1.62 -4.00
C PHE A 28 -3.61 2.44 -2.75
N GLN A 29 -2.81 3.49 -2.59
CA GLN A 29 -2.90 4.41 -1.46
C GLN A 29 -3.78 5.59 -1.85
N HIS A 30 -4.85 5.84 -1.09
CA HIS A 30 -5.68 7.03 -1.30
C HIS A 30 -4.82 8.28 -1.13
N HIS A 31 -4.82 9.14 -2.15
CA HIS A 31 -3.85 10.22 -2.25
C HIS A 31 -4.47 11.48 -2.84
N ALA A 32 -3.91 12.62 -2.46
CA ALA A 32 -4.28 13.92 -3.01
C ALA A 32 -3.07 14.53 -3.72
N VAL A 33 -3.24 14.88 -5.00
CA VAL A 33 -2.24 15.63 -5.77
C VAL A 33 -2.76 17.02 -6.09
N TRP A 34 -1.85 17.98 -6.23
CA TRP A 34 -2.20 19.34 -6.64
C TRP A 34 -2.25 19.41 -8.16
N ARG A 35 -3.40 19.82 -8.71
CA ARG A 35 -3.51 20.24 -10.10
C ARG A 35 -3.21 21.73 -10.16
N ASP A 36 -2.08 22.09 -10.76
CA ASP A 36 -1.68 23.49 -10.90
C ASP A 36 -2.60 24.25 -11.88
N PRO A 37 -2.55 25.61 -11.92
CA PRO A 37 -3.40 26.40 -12.83
C PRO A 37 -3.24 26.08 -14.31
N ASP A 38 -2.10 25.51 -14.72
CA ASP A 38 -1.83 25.06 -16.09
C ASP A 38 -2.38 23.63 -16.35
N GLY A 39 -2.98 23.00 -15.33
CA GLY A 39 -3.61 21.69 -15.39
C GLY A 39 -2.67 20.51 -15.16
N LYS A 40 -1.41 20.73 -14.77
CA LYS A 40 -0.44 19.66 -14.49
C LYS A 40 -0.61 19.12 -13.07
N LEU A 41 -0.47 17.80 -12.93
CA LEU A 41 -0.52 17.13 -11.63
C LEU A 41 0.86 17.17 -10.96
N ARG A 42 0.89 17.55 -9.68
CA ARG A 42 2.08 17.64 -8.86
C ARG A 42 1.81 17.03 -7.48
N ASP A 43 2.56 15.99 -7.15
CA ASP A 43 2.61 15.48 -5.78
C ASP A 43 3.54 16.37 -4.96
N GLN A 44 3.07 16.85 -3.81
CA GLN A 44 3.85 17.67 -2.88
C GLN A 44 4.38 16.87 -1.70
N THR A 45 4.07 15.57 -1.64
CA THR A 45 4.51 14.68 -0.58
C THR A 45 6.02 14.51 -0.68
N PRO A 46 6.79 14.86 0.37
CA PRO A 46 8.23 14.63 0.36
C PRO A 46 8.49 13.14 0.17
N ARG A 47 9.28 12.81 -0.85
CA ARG A 47 9.72 11.44 -1.09
C ARG A 47 11.13 11.26 -0.54
N ALA A 48 11.36 10.12 0.09
CA ALA A 48 12.69 9.72 0.57
C ALA A 48 13.46 8.90 -0.47
N ASP A 49 12.80 8.50 -1.57
CA ASP A 49 13.41 7.79 -2.69
C ASP A 49 13.92 8.77 -3.76
N ASN A 50 14.64 8.23 -4.75
CA ASN A 50 15.13 9.00 -5.90
C ASN A 50 14.13 9.01 -7.07
N GLU A 51 12.88 8.60 -6.83
CA GLU A 51 11.85 8.57 -7.87
C GLU A 51 11.32 9.98 -8.14
N SER A 52 11.30 10.37 -9.42
CA SER A 52 10.83 11.69 -9.84
C SER A 52 9.38 11.69 -10.33
N VAL A 53 8.79 10.50 -10.49
CA VAL A 53 7.43 10.29 -10.97
C VAL A 53 6.76 9.17 -10.18
N ALA A 54 5.47 9.34 -9.92
CA ALA A 54 4.63 8.31 -9.31
C ALA A 54 3.44 8.04 -10.24
N LEU A 55 2.97 6.78 -10.26
CA LEU A 55 1.76 6.43 -10.97
C LEU A 55 0.55 6.88 -10.13
N PHE A 56 -0.32 7.68 -10.75
CA PHE A 56 -1.53 8.19 -10.10
C PHE A 56 -2.75 7.85 -10.95
N LEU A 57 -3.77 7.28 -10.31
CA LEU A 57 -5.06 6.99 -10.90
C LEU A 57 -6.11 7.93 -10.30
N PRO A 58 -6.58 8.96 -11.03
CA PRO A 58 -7.66 9.82 -10.58
C PRO A 58 -8.92 9.00 -10.27
N ALA A 59 -9.61 9.33 -9.18
CA ALA A 59 -10.86 8.69 -8.81
C ALA A 59 -11.77 9.68 -8.08
N ASP A 60 -13.08 9.52 -8.24
CA ASP A 60 -14.09 10.32 -7.53
C ASP A 60 -14.28 9.81 -6.09
N VAL A 61 -13.20 9.89 -5.32
CA VAL A 61 -13.12 9.46 -3.92
C VAL A 61 -12.63 10.66 -3.12
N PRO A 62 -13.52 11.62 -2.80
CA PRO A 62 -13.13 12.80 -2.04
C PRO A 62 -12.69 12.41 -0.62
N TYR A 63 -11.78 13.20 -0.05
CA TYR A 63 -11.39 13.02 1.34
C TYR A 63 -12.40 13.68 2.29
N SER A 64 -13.10 12.88 3.11
CA SER A 64 -14.08 13.36 4.10
C SER A 64 -13.49 13.64 5.49
N GLY A 65 -12.17 13.47 5.66
CA GLY A 65 -11.51 13.49 6.97
C GLY A 65 -11.34 12.11 7.61
N ASP A 66 -11.94 11.08 7.02
CA ASP A 66 -11.84 9.70 7.48
C ASP A 66 -10.61 9.02 6.87
N HIS A 67 -10.00 8.08 7.58
CA HIS A 67 -8.90 7.29 7.03
C HIS A 67 -9.43 6.37 5.92
N ILE A 68 -8.75 6.35 4.78
CA ILE A 68 -9.03 5.41 3.69
C ILE A 68 -7.83 4.48 3.59
N ASP A 69 -8.05 3.21 3.95
CA ASP A 69 -6.98 2.23 3.97
C ASP A 69 -6.40 1.98 2.57
N THR A 70 -5.10 1.71 2.55
CA THR A 70 -4.41 1.26 1.33
C THR A 70 -4.94 -0.10 0.90
N GLN A 71 -5.34 -0.21 -0.36
CA GLN A 71 -5.87 -1.45 -0.95
C GLN A 71 -4.74 -2.22 -1.62
N TRP A 72 -4.65 -3.52 -1.36
CA TRP A 72 -3.59 -4.38 -1.88
C TRP A 72 -4.15 -5.33 -2.93
N PHE A 73 -3.59 -5.33 -4.13
CA PHE A 73 -4.01 -6.20 -5.24
C PHE A 73 -2.90 -7.17 -5.61
N PRO A 74 -3.15 -8.49 -5.60
CA PRO A 74 -2.13 -9.48 -5.93
C PRO A 74 -1.71 -9.34 -7.40
N ALA A 75 -0.40 -9.43 -7.67
CA ALA A 75 0.16 -9.43 -9.02
C ALA A 75 0.60 -10.85 -9.46
N SER A 76 0.29 -11.87 -8.68
CA SER A 76 0.54 -13.27 -9.00
C SER A 76 -0.48 -14.21 -8.32
N ASP A 77 -0.62 -15.43 -8.86
CA ASP A 77 -1.50 -16.48 -8.33
C ASP A 77 -0.86 -17.31 -7.20
N SER A 78 0.23 -16.81 -6.59
CA SER A 78 0.85 -17.49 -5.46
C SER A 78 -0.10 -17.52 -4.27
N THR A 79 -0.29 -18.69 -3.69
CA THR A 79 -1.13 -18.91 -2.49
C THR A 79 -0.76 -17.98 -1.34
N GLU A 80 0.54 -17.73 -1.16
CA GLU A 80 1.10 -16.89 -0.11
C GLU A 80 0.84 -15.40 -0.38
N ILE A 81 0.91 -14.99 -1.64
CA ILE A 81 0.64 -13.59 -2.04
C ILE A 81 -0.85 -13.29 -1.93
N LEU A 82 -1.71 -14.19 -2.42
CA LEU A 82 -3.15 -14.11 -2.22
C LEU A 82 -3.48 -13.99 -0.74
N ARG A 83 -2.90 -14.86 0.10
CA ARG A 83 -3.12 -14.84 1.55
C ARG A 83 -2.65 -13.54 2.20
N ILE A 84 -1.50 -12.98 1.84
CA ILE A 84 -1.06 -11.67 2.38
C ILE A 84 -2.06 -10.56 2.03
N THR A 85 -2.54 -10.52 0.78
CA THR A 85 -3.50 -9.48 0.37
C THR A 85 -4.85 -9.63 1.06
N GLU A 86 -5.29 -10.86 1.30
CA GLU A 86 -6.48 -11.17 2.11
C GLU A 86 -6.29 -10.75 3.58
N ILE A 87 -5.17 -11.13 4.20
CA ILE A 87 -4.83 -10.73 5.57
C ILE A 87 -4.84 -9.21 5.70
N GLN A 88 -4.26 -8.49 4.74
CA GLN A 88 -4.26 -7.03 4.76
C GLN A 88 -5.69 -6.46 4.72
N LYS A 89 -6.56 -7.04 3.89
CA LYS A 89 -7.96 -6.65 3.83
C LYS A 89 -8.67 -6.93 5.17
N GLU A 90 -8.47 -8.11 5.75
CA GLU A 90 -9.05 -8.47 7.06
C GLU A 90 -8.58 -7.51 8.17
N ILE A 91 -7.30 -7.15 8.19
CA ILE A 91 -6.74 -6.17 9.13
C ILE A 91 -7.39 -4.79 8.94
N ASN A 92 -7.55 -4.33 7.70
CA ASN A 92 -8.21 -3.05 7.40
C ASN A 92 -9.66 -3.08 7.89
N ASP A 93 -10.41 -4.15 7.57
CA ASP A 93 -11.81 -4.31 8.00
C ASP A 93 -11.94 -4.30 9.54
N LEU A 94 -11.01 -4.96 10.26
CA LEU A 94 -10.98 -4.97 11.73
C LEU A 94 -10.66 -3.57 12.30
N LYS A 95 -9.70 -2.86 11.69
CA LYS A 95 -9.26 -1.55 12.16
C LYS A 95 -10.21 -0.41 11.76
N ALA A 96 -11.07 -0.60 10.76
CA ALA A 96 -12.02 0.41 10.29
C ALA A 96 -12.92 0.97 11.40
N ALA A 97 -13.24 0.16 12.42
CA ALA A 97 -14.02 0.60 13.58
C ALA A 97 -13.23 1.45 14.60
N TYR A 98 -11.89 1.51 14.49
CA TYR A 98 -11.00 2.12 15.49
C TYR A 98 -10.18 3.29 14.94
N PHE A 99 -10.08 3.42 13.61
CA PHE A 99 -9.52 4.62 13.00
C PHE A 99 -10.54 5.76 13.05
N ASN A 100 -10.36 6.66 14.01
CA ASN A 100 -11.03 7.96 14.01
C ASN A 100 -10.27 8.97 13.13
N LYS A 101 -10.98 9.99 12.68
CA LYS A 101 -10.50 11.13 11.90
C LYS A 101 -9.08 11.56 12.28
N VAL A 102 -8.27 11.79 11.23
CA VAL A 102 -6.90 12.34 11.24
C VAL A 102 -6.09 12.02 12.50
N GLY A 103 -5.46 10.85 12.49
CA GLY A 103 -4.41 10.47 13.44
C GLY A 103 -3.81 9.11 13.06
N PHE A 104 -2.48 8.97 13.10
CA PHE A 104 -1.81 7.67 12.92
C PHE A 104 -2.00 6.72 14.13
N THR A 105 -2.73 7.16 15.15
CA THR A 105 -2.93 6.46 16.41
C THR A 105 -4.39 6.08 16.59
N SER A 106 -4.69 4.80 16.41
CA SER A 106 -5.93 4.17 16.87
C SER A 106 -5.67 3.48 18.21
N THR A 107 -6.58 3.62 19.17
CA THR A 107 -6.55 2.82 20.41
C THR A 107 -7.57 1.70 20.30
N MET A 108 -7.11 0.45 20.39
CA MET A 108 -7.95 -0.74 20.56
C MET A 108 -7.77 -1.28 21.98
N ASP A 109 -8.83 -1.87 22.53
CA ASP A 109 -8.69 -2.72 23.72
C ASP A 109 -7.99 -4.06 23.36
N ASP A 110 -7.48 -4.74 24.39
CA ASP A 110 -6.69 -5.95 24.23
C ASP A 110 -7.46 -7.08 23.53
N GLU A 111 -8.76 -7.24 23.80
CA GLU A 111 -9.56 -8.31 23.18
C GLU A 111 -9.77 -8.03 21.69
N SER A 112 -10.06 -6.78 21.33
CA SER A 112 -10.18 -6.35 19.94
C SER A 112 -8.86 -6.41 19.16
N ALA A 113 -7.72 -6.25 19.85
CA ALA A 113 -6.41 -6.31 19.23
C ALA A 113 -5.91 -7.72 18.91
N LYS A 114 -6.34 -8.75 19.67
CA LYS A 114 -5.92 -10.16 19.47
C LYS A 114 -6.03 -10.66 18.02
N PRO A 115 -7.17 -10.53 17.31
CA PRO A 115 -7.27 -11.00 15.93
C PRO A 115 -6.31 -10.26 14.99
N VAL A 116 -6.15 -8.95 15.16
CA VAL A 116 -5.19 -8.15 14.39
C VAL A 116 -3.77 -8.63 14.64
N ILE A 117 -3.38 -8.85 15.90
CA ILE A 117 -2.04 -9.34 16.26
C ILE A 117 -1.77 -10.72 15.65
N ALA A 118 -2.75 -11.63 15.68
CA ALA A 118 -2.62 -12.96 15.09
C ALA A 118 -2.38 -12.89 13.56
N LEU A 119 -3.16 -12.04 12.88
CA LEU A 119 -3.03 -11.81 11.44
C LEU A 119 -1.69 -11.14 11.08
N GLU A 120 -1.27 -10.12 11.84
CA GLU A 120 0.03 -9.46 11.64
C GLU A 120 1.19 -10.45 11.86
N HIS A 121 1.07 -11.39 12.80
CA HIS A 121 2.06 -12.43 13.01
C HIS A 121 2.11 -13.43 11.84
N GLU A 122 0.96 -13.88 11.33
CA GLU A 122 0.90 -14.73 10.12
C GLU A 122 1.53 -14.02 8.92
N LYS A 123 1.15 -12.76 8.67
CA LYS A 123 1.73 -11.91 7.62
C LYS A 123 3.24 -11.79 7.76
N ALA A 124 3.74 -11.53 8.96
CA ALA A 124 5.17 -11.42 9.23
C ALA A 124 5.94 -12.71 8.91
N GLN A 125 5.35 -13.89 9.17
CA GLN A 125 5.97 -15.17 8.83
C GLN A 125 6.09 -15.35 7.32
N ILE A 126 5.04 -15.02 6.54
CA ILE A 126 5.08 -15.11 5.08
C ILE A 126 6.10 -14.11 4.51
N LEU A 127 6.09 -12.86 5.00
CA LEU A 127 7.06 -11.83 4.58
C LEU A 127 8.51 -12.22 4.90
N ALA A 128 8.75 -12.84 6.06
CA ALA A 128 10.08 -13.31 6.43
C ALA A 128 10.58 -14.39 5.45
N MET A 129 9.70 -15.28 4.98
CA MET A 129 10.05 -16.24 3.93
C MET A 129 10.35 -15.58 2.58
N MET A 130 9.69 -14.45 2.27
CA MET A 130 9.95 -13.68 1.06
C MET A 130 11.26 -12.87 1.11
N ASN A 131 11.68 -12.43 2.30
CA ASN A 131 12.96 -11.74 2.50
C ASN A 131 14.15 -12.71 2.67
N TYR A 132 13.92 -14.02 2.54
CA TYR A 132 14.98 -15.02 2.49
C TYR A 132 15.87 -14.80 1.26
N MET A 133 17.19 -14.85 1.43
CA MET A 133 18.13 -14.78 0.31
C MET A 133 18.39 -16.21 -0.22
N PRO A 134 17.81 -16.57 -1.38
CA PRO A 134 17.81 -17.93 -1.89
C PRO A 134 19.14 -18.26 -2.58
N SER A 135 19.60 -19.50 -2.49
CA SER A 135 20.62 -20.00 -3.41
C SER A 135 20.07 -20.15 -4.82
N ARG A 136 20.96 -20.31 -5.82
CA ARG A 136 20.59 -20.43 -7.25
C ARG A 136 19.50 -21.48 -7.53
N ASN A 137 19.47 -22.57 -6.75
CA ASN A 137 18.56 -23.69 -6.97
C ASN A 137 17.34 -23.69 -6.04
N ASP A 138 17.31 -22.83 -5.03
CA ASP A 138 16.17 -22.70 -4.12
C ASP A 138 14.97 -22.07 -4.83
N LEU A 139 13.80 -22.18 -4.21
CA LEU A 139 12.60 -21.50 -4.70
C LEU A 139 12.79 -19.99 -4.63
N CYS A 140 12.23 -19.30 -5.64
CA CYS A 140 12.29 -17.85 -5.69
C CYS A 140 11.44 -17.25 -4.56
N PRO A 141 11.92 -16.22 -3.83
CA PRO A 141 11.23 -15.67 -2.66
C PRO A 141 9.97 -14.88 -3.03
N CYS A 142 9.80 -14.55 -4.31
CA CYS A 142 8.53 -14.05 -4.86
C CYS A 142 7.41 -15.10 -4.91
N MET A 143 7.64 -16.30 -4.37
CA MET A 143 6.68 -17.41 -4.27
C MET A 143 6.08 -17.91 -5.59
N SER A 144 6.74 -17.64 -6.72
CA SER A 144 6.31 -18.11 -8.06
C SER A 144 6.46 -19.62 -8.28
N ARG A 145 6.93 -20.37 -7.26
CA ARG A 145 7.30 -21.79 -7.31
C ARG A 145 8.39 -22.14 -8.34
N LYS A 146 8.99 -21.15 -9.00
CA LYS A 146 10.17 -21.32 -9.87
C LYS A 146 11.44 -21.31 -9.04
N LYS A 147 12.49 -22.01 -9.49
CA LYS A 147 13.84 -21.84 -8.91
C LYS A 147 14.29 -20.38 -9.09
N PHE A 148 15.05 -19.84 -8.14
CA PHE A 148 15.53 -18.47 -8.16
C PHE A 148 16.22 -18.12 -9.49
N LYS A 149 17.10 -19.00 -10.00
CA LYS A 149 17.77 -18.85 -11.30
C LYS A 149 16.86 -18.76 -12.54
N HIS A 150 15.60 -19.18 -12.42
CA HIS A 150 14.60 -19.14 -13.49
C HIS A 150 13.56 -18.03 -13.26
N CYS A 151 13.77 -17.18 -12.26
CA CYS A 151 12.89 -16.08 -11.89
C CYS A 151 13.70 -14.79 -11.65
N HIS A 152 13.97 -14.41 -10.39
CA HIS A 152 14.65 -13.16 -10.02
C HIS A 152 16.19 -13.26 -9.97
N GLY A 153 16.76 -14.48 -9.98
CA GLY A 153 18.21 -14.71 -9.90
C GLY A 153 18.92 -14.69 -11.25
N ARG A 154 18.52 -13.79 -12.15
CA ARG A 154 19.18 -13.56 -13.43
C ARG A 154 20.45 -12.76 -13.23
#